data_AF-A0A4U5P2V4-F1
#
_entry.id   AF-A0A4U5P2V4-F1
#
_cell.length_a   1.000
_cell.length_b   1.000
_cell.length_c   1.000
_cell.angle_alpha   90.00
_cell.angle_beta   90.00
_cell.angle_gamma   90.00
#
_symmetry.space_group_name_H-M   'P 1'
#
loop_
_entity.id
_entity.type
_entity.pdbx_description
1 polymer ?
#
loop_
_entity_poly.entity_id
_entity_poly.type
_entity_poly.pdbx_seq_one_letter_code
_entity_poly.pdbx_strand_id
1 'polypeptide(L)'
;MKFFFSVLALVVVVVVASARPAEEEAQKCGDNEVWRKCSGCESTCAERIKACALMCFPPKCQCEQGYLRDGLGECVLPEDCELTDPKPAIIMPSTPEDN
;
A
#
# COMPACT_ATOMS: atom_id res chain seq x y z
N MET A 1 31.52 46.08 7.37
CA MET A 1 31.70 44.93 6.45
C MET A 1 31.49 43.59 7.15
N LYS A 2 32.20 43.25 8.25
CA LYS A 2 31.98 42.00 9.03
C LYS A 2 30.54 41.77 9.52
N PHE A 3 29.85 42.83 9.99
CA PHE A 3 28.44 42.76 10.42
C PHE A 3 27.51 42.33 9.28
N PHE A 4 27.68 42.88 8.09
CA PHE A 4 26.90 42.51 6.90
C PHE A 4 27.13 41.04 6.51
N PHE A 5 28.38 40.56 6.56
CA PHE A 5 28.69 39.15 6.33
C PHE A 5 28.06 38.22 7.37
N SER A 6 28.05 38.63 8.65
CA SER A 6 27.42 37.86 9.73
C SER A 6 25.91 37.78 9.59
N VAL A 7 25.26 38.89 9.21
CA VAL A 7 23.82 38.94 8.96
C VAL A 7 23.46 38.09 7.74
N LEU A 8 24.22 38.19 6.65
CA LEU A 8 24.02 37.38 5.45
C LEU A 8 24.14 35.89 5.76
N ALA A 9 25.17 35.48 6.51
CA ALA A 9 25.38 34.10 6.91
C ALA A 9 24.23 33.58 7.78
N LEU A 10 23.75 34.37 8.74
CA LEU A 10 22.59 34.01 9.58
C LEU A 10 21.32 33.83 8.75
N VAL A 11 21.05 34.72 7.80
CA VAL A 11 19.89 34.61 6.90
C VAL A 11 19.97 33.33 6.06
N VAL A 12 21.14 33.00 5.51
CA VAL A 12 21.33 31.77 4.73
C VAL A 12 21.10 30.52 5.60
N VAL A 13 21.61 30.50 6.83
CA VAL A 13 21.40 29.38 7.76
C VAL A 13 19.92 29.20 8.11
N VAL A 14 19.19 30.30 8.35
CA VAL A 14 17.73 30.25 8.62
C VAL A 14 16.95 29.76 7.41
N VAL A 15 17.29 30.21 6.20
CA VAL A 15 16.65 29.76 4.95
C VAL A 15 16.91 28.27 4.70
N VAL A 16 18.14 27.79 4.91
CA VAL A 16 18.48 26.37 4.74
C VAL A 16 17.84 25.50 5.82
N ALA A 17 17.81 25.94 7.08
CA ALA A 17 17.19 25.18 8.18
C ALA A 17 15.66 25.12 8.10
N SER A 18 15.03 26.10 7.44
CA SER A 18 13.58 26.13 7.18
C SER A 18 13.18 25.48 5.86
N ALA A 19 14.14 25.07 5.03
CA ALA A 19 13.87 24.27 3.85
C ALA A 19 13.35 22.90 4.29
N ARG A 20 12.06 22.65 4.06
CA ARG A 20 11.55 21.29 4.07
C ARG A 20 12.14 20.62 2.82
N PRO A 21 12.91 19.52 2.94
CA PRO A 21 13.10 18.70 1.76
C PRO A 21 11.71 18.36 1.23
N ALA A 22 11.55 18.36 -0.09
CA ALA A 22 10.44 17.65 -0.70
C ALA A 22 10.68 16.18 -0.35
N GLU A 23 10.21 15.78 0.82
CA GLU A 23 9.97 14.41 1.16
C GLU A 23 9.11 13.92 0.00
N GLU A 24 9.67 13.04 -0.82
CA GLU A 24 8.86 12.09 -1.56
C GLU A 24 8.07 11.39 -0.46
N GLU A 25 6.92 11.96 -0.11
CA GLU A 25 5.88 11.30 0.66
C GLU A 25 5.64 10.03 -0.14
N ALA A 26 6.38 8.97 0.21
CA ALA A 26 6.17 7.64 -0.31
C ALA A 26 4.72 7.38 0.04
N GLN A 27 3.85 7.53 -0.97
CA GLN A 27 2.45 7.74 -0.72
C GLN A 27 1.95 6.56 0.08
N LYS A 28 1.70 6.81 1.38
CA LYS A 28 1.71 5.73 2.36
C LYS A 28 0.45 4.90 2.15
N CYS A 29 0.64 3.71 1.63
CA CYS A 29 -0.44 2.76 1.45
C CYS A 29 -0.72 2.00 2.75
N GLY A 30 -1.89 1.37 2.82
CA GLY A 30 -2.24 0.50 3.93
C GLY A 30 -1.40 -0.78 3.94
N ASP A 31 -1.71 -1.66 4.89
CA ASP A 31 -1.06 -2.96 4.96
C ASP A 31 -1.39 -3.79 3.70
N ASN A 32 -0.38 -4.49 3.19
CA ASN A 32 -0.45 -5.30 1.96
C ASN A 32 -0.90 -4.53 0.71
N GLU A 33 -0.68 -3.21 0.68
CA GLU A 33 -0.91 -2.36 -0.46
C GLU A 33 0.40 -1.73 -0.98
N VAL A 34 0.48 -1.57 -2.30
CA VAL A 34 1.62 -0.94 -2.97
C VAL A 34 1.12 0.24 -3.79
N TRP A 35 1.82 1.39 -3.67
CA TRP A 35 1.53 2.53 -4.51
C TRP A 35 1.90 2.23 -5.97
N ARG A 36 0.90 2.30 -6.87
CA ARG A 36 1.11 2.08 -8.30
C ARG A 36 0.79 3.37 -9.05
N LYS A 37 1.79 3.94 -9.75
CA LYS A 37 1.59 5.09 -10.66
C LYS A 37 0.69 4.74 -11.86
N CYS A 38 0.79 3.51 -12.33
CA CYS A 38 -0.11 2.90 -13.32
C CYS A 38 -0.76 1.72 -12.62
N SER A 39 -1.95 1.92 -12.07
CA SER A 39 -2.67 0.86 -11.37
C SER A 39 -3.39 -0.04 -12.36
N GLY A 40 -3.75 -1.23 -11.91
CA GLY A 40 -4.54 -2.21 -12.65
C GLY A 40 -5.87 -2.51 -11.98
N CYS A 41 -6.52 -3.57 -12.45
CA CYS A 41 -7.70 -4.10 -11.79
C CYS A 41 -7.28 -5.00 -10.60
N GLU A 42 -7.98 -4.89 -9.47
CA GLU A 42 -7.76 -5.74 -8.29
C GLU A 42 -8.81 -6.83 -8.18
N SER A 43 -8.39 -8.07 -7.94
CA SER A 43 -9.33 -9.11 -7.52
C SER A 43 -9.85 -8.83 -6.11
N THR A 44 -11.09 -9.22 -5.86
CA THR A 44 -11.72 -9.07 -4.55
C THR A 44 -12.07 -10.44 -3.97
N CYS A 45 -12.40 -10.49 -2.68
CA CYS A 45 -12.89 -11.73 -2.08
C CYS A 45 -14.16 -12.26 -2.76
N ALA A 46 -15.01 -11.36 -3.29
CA ALA A 46 -16.24 -11.69 -4.02
C ALA A 46 -15.99 -12.06 -5.49
N GLU A 47 -14.95 -11.50 -6.12
CA GLU A 47 -14.62 -11.71 -7.53
C GLU A 47 -13.11 -11.92 -7.71
N ARG A 48 -12.69 -13.20 -7.64
CA ARG A 48 -11.28 -13.58 -7.70
C ARG A 48 -10.70 -13.51 -9.11
N ILE A 49 -11.49 -13.87 -10.12
CA ILE A 49 -11.08 -13.89 -11.53
C ILE A 49 -11.89 -12.85 -12.26
N LYS A 50 -11.21 -11.87 -12.84
CA LYS A 50 -11.85 -10.83 -13.63
C LYS A 50 -11.02 -10.47 -14.85
N ALA A 51 -11.70 -10.17 -15.95
CA ALA A 51 -11.04 -9.63 -17.12
C ALA A 51 -10.53 -8.21 -16.80
N CYS A 52 -9.30 -7.92 -17.16
CA CYS A 52 -8.70 -6.60 -16.98
C CYS A 52 -8.13 -6.11 -18.30
N ALA A 53 -8.44 -4.86 -18.66
CA ALA A 53 -7.84 -4.21 -19.81
C ALA A 53 -6.33 -4.01 -19.57
N LEU A 54 -5.52 -4.20 -20.60
CA LEU A 54 -4.08 -3.92 -20.56
C LEU A 54 -3.81 -2.40 -20.71
N MET A 55 -4.44 -1.61 -19.85
CA MET A 55 -4.29 -0.15 -19.81
C MET A 55 -4.06 0.32 -18.37
N CYS A 56 -3.38 1.45 -18.23
CA CYS A 56 -3.17 2.07 -16.93
C CYS A 56 -4.46 2.70 -16.41
N PHE A 57 -4.82 2.33 -15.18
CA PHE A 57 -5.78 3.09 -14.39
C PHE A 57 -5.04 4.20 -13.62
N PRO A 58 -5.77 5.21 -13.10
CA PRO A 58 -5.18 6.28 -12.31
C PRO A 58 -4.29 5.78 -11.17
N PRO A 59 -3.29 6.55 -10.74
CA PRO A 59 -2.45 6.19 -9.62
C PRO A 59 -3.27 5.90 -8.35
N LYS A 60 -3.01 4.78 -7.68
CA LYS A 60 -3.61 4.44 -6.38
C LYS A 60 -2.76 3.44 -5.59
N CYS A 61 -3.06 3.32 -4.30
CA CYS A 61 -2.70 2.14 -3.54
C CYS A 61 -3.50 0.96 -4.06
N GLN A 62 -2.79 -0.11 -4.41
CA GLN A 62 -3.35 -1.32 -4.96
C GLN A 62 -2.87 -2.51 -4.14
N CYS A 63 -3.74 -3.47 -3.83
CA CYS A 63 -3.36 -4.70 -3.15
C CYS A 63 -2.14 -5.31 -3.82
N GLU A 64 -1.19 -5.73 -3.01
CA GLU A 64 -0.01 -6.41 -3.47
C GLU A 64 -0.40 -7.70 -4.20
N GLN A 65 0.47 -8.15 -5.10
CA GLN A 65 0.20 -9.35 -5.88
C GLN A 65 0.02 -10.56 -4.95
N GLY A 66 -1.11 -11.24 -5.08
CA GLY A 66 -1.49 -12.36 -4.22
C GLY A 66 -2.56 -11.99 -3.17
N TYR A 67 -2.75 -10.72 -2.87
CA TYR A 67 -3.77 -10.24 -1.94
C TYR A 67 -5.07 -9.89 -2.68
N LEU A 68 -6.19 -10.07 -1.98
CA LEU A 68 -7.54 -9.73 -2.44
C LEU A 68 -8.12 -8.63 -1.57
N ARG A 69 -8.85 -7.70 -2.18
CA ARG A 69 -9.60 -6.71 -1.40
C ARG A 69 -10.88 -7.33 -0.85
N ASP A 70 -11.06 -7.24 0.46
CA ASP A 70 -12.26 -7.73 1.13
C ASP A 70 -13.41 -6.69 1.11
N GLY A 71 -14.51 -6.99 1.81
CA GLY A 71 -15.66 -6.09 1.94
C GLY A 71 -15.43 -4.90 2.88
N LEU A 72 -14.39 -4.94 3.72
CA LEU A 72 -13.98 -3.86 4.62
C LEU A 72 -12.99 -2.90 3.94
N GLY A 73 -12.47 -3.29 2.77
CA GLY A 73 -11.51 -2.52 1.99
C GLY A 73 -10.06 -2.90 2.30
N GLU A 74 -9.82 -3.95 3.08
CA GLU A 74 -8.49 -4.42 3.45
C GLU A 74 -7.94 -5.42 2.42
N CYS A 75 -6.63 -5.41 2.21
CA CYS A 75 -5.94 -6.37 1.35
C CYS A 75 -5.52 -7.58 2.19
N VAL A 76 -6.24 -8.68 2.01
CA VAL A 76 -6.08 -9.91 2.79
C VAL A 76 -5.62 -11.07 1.91
N LEU A 77 -5.08 -12.12 2.51
CA LEU A 77 -4.76 -13.32 1.76
C LEU A 77 -6.05 -14.00 1.28
N PRO A 78 -6.02 -14.74 0.17
CA PRO A 78 -7.22 -15.41 -0.35
C PRO A 78 -7.88 -16.40 0.64
N GLU A 79 -7.10 -16.95 1.57
CA GLU A 79 -7.54 -17.78 2.70
C GLU A 79 -8.29 -17.02 3.80
N ASP A 80 -8.00 -15.73 3.96
CA ASP A 80 -8.57 -14.83 4.97
C ASP A 80 -9.82 -14.11 4.48
N CYS A 81 -10.22 -14.35 3.23
CA CYS A 81 -11.52 -13.92 2.75
C CYS A 81 -12.62 -14.61 3.57
N GLU A 82 -13.21 -13.88 4.51
CA GLU A 82 -14.48 -14.24 5.13
C GLU A 82 -15.56 -14.19 4.04
N LEU A 83 -15.77 -15.33 3.38
CA LEU A 83 -16.95 -15.52 2.58
C LEU A 83 -18.12 -15.33 3.55
N THR A 84 -18.89 -14.26 3.42
CA THR A 84 -20.15 -14.08 4.15
C THR A 84 -21.21 -15.05 3.59
N ASP A 85 -20.87 -16.33 3.60
CA ASP A 85 -21.68 -17.53 3.50
C ASP A 85 -20.81 -18.66 4.11
N PRO A 86 -21.36 -19.46 5.04
CA PRO A 86 -20.58 -20.28 5.95
C PRO A 86 -19.76 -21.27 5.14
N LYS A 87 -18.43 -21.20 5.25
CA LYS A 87 -17.55 -22.29 4.86
C LYS A 87 -18.10 -23.56 5.53
N PRO A 88 -18.57 -24.59 4.80
CA PRO A 88 -18.53 -25.92 5.38
C PRO A 88 -17.04 -26.14 5.63
N ALA A 89 -16.67 -26.25 6.89
CA ALA A 89 -15.38 -26.77 7.28
C ALA A 89 -15.27 -28.18 6.68
N ILE A 90 -14.83 -28.27 5.42
CA ILE A 90 -14.18 -29.48 4.94
C ILE A 90 -12.83 -29.41 5.63
N ILE A 91 -12.80 -30.06 6.78
CA ILE A 91 -11.66 -30.33 7.63
C ILE A 91 -10.48 -30.61 6.71
N MET A 92 -9.55 -29.66 6.58
CA MET A 92 -8.19 -30.03 6.22
C MET A 92 -7.72 -30.85 7.41
N PRO A 93 -7.41 -32.16 7.26
CA PRO A 93 -6.80 -32.88 8.35
C PRO A 93 -5.50 -32.14 8.65
N SER A 94 -5.40 -31.56 9.84
CA SER A 94 -4.11 -31.27 10.44
C SER A 94 -3.30 -32.55 10.31
N THR A 95 -2.24 -32.49 9.51
CA THR A 95 -1.26 -33.56 9.43
C THR A 95 -0.90 -33.96 10.86
N PRO A 96 -1.03 -35.24 11.25
CA PRO A 96 -0.36 -35.71 12.44
C PRO A 96 1.12 -35.89 12.06
N GLU A 97 1.91 -34.84 12.24
CA GLU A 97 3.32 -35.01 12.56
C GLU A 97 3.40 -35.35 14.06
N ASP A 98 4.29 -36.30 14.38
CA ASP A 98 4.68 -36.83 15.71
C ASP A 98 3.96 -38.10 16.25
N ASN A 99 4.33 -39.27 15.70
CA ASN A 99 4.98 -40.38 16.45
C ASN A 99 5.66 -41.37 15.49
#